data_AF-A0A7W1J1D3-F1
#
_entry.id   AF-A0A7W1J1D3-F1
#
_cell.length_a   1.000
_cell.length_b   1.000
_cell.length_c   1.000
_cell.angle_alpha   90.00
_cell.angle_beta   90.00
_cell.angle_gamma   90.00
#
_symmetry.space_group_name_H-M   'P 1'
#
loop_
_entity.id
_entity.type
_entity.pdbx_description
1 polymer ?
#
loop_
_entity_poly.entity_id
_entity_poly.type
_entity_poly.pdbx_seq_one_letter_code
_entity_poly.pdbx_strand_id
1 'polypeptide(L)'
;MATSRRTRAATGRPAPRSNNPNSALEPIDPAAPDEPELDAGEAPAEESSSGSSRRTAAGGRKSRRMQVPSSTKTPAYKSGRVLTPEEQIARRKAVKSFFVLMLCLVLFLGAIGAGWFFFLREDEGVKKAQAVVSEGENKYRMIETTLKNRQPREARAAFNDGLKVIAVPELGNAKEPIDEHDPLLVSKQLAYKAIEIGKKIRETEPRIDKLERDIKAEANHRQVMEGFRTIADLSEPALIEHEKLTGLFIANPVEPPAGGRDEYVADYAGMVQEVKSQMNRIDQEKDRRLAAITSDQEKLAHGEVKALVKQEQFKAALDKLGEYKDKFEQGNFAHLRSFVEDSAKQAWESAQKYADSRYTDYKAPGIPKTIGEQALRDARTRLQQVVDRFGMDEYISQAKALLDKYPTP
;
A
#
# COMPACT_ATOMS: atom_id res chain seq x y z
N MET A 1 77.37 7.79 -18.82
CA MET A 1 77.56 9.18 -19.28
C MET A 1 76.21 9.85 -19.41
N ALA A 2 76.06 11.02 -18.75
CA ALA A 2 75.14 12.16 -18.95
C ALA A 2 73.61 11.90 -19.13
N THR A 3 72.65 12.16 -18.23
CA THR A 3 72.20 13.34 -17.40
C THR A 3 71.11 14.23 -18.03
N SER A 4 69.94 14.30 -17.36
CA SER A 4 69.07 15.49 -17.05
C SER A 4 67.60 15.02 -17.01
N ARG A 5 66.84 14.97 -15.91
CA ARG A 5 66.56 15.91 -14.80
C ARG A 5 66.10 17.30 -15.24
N ARG A 6 64.77 17.54 -15.15
CA ARG A 6 64.23 18.88 -14.89
C ARG A 6 63.10 18.78 -13.87
N THR A 7 63.41 19.26 -12.67
CA THR A 7 62.49 19.66 -11.61
C THR A 7 61.93 21.06 -11.91
N ARG A 8 60.72 21.35 -11.44
CA ARG A 8 60.39 22.71 -10.99
C ARG A 8 59.51 22.62 -9.75
N ALA A 9 60.06 23.11 -8.65
CA ALA A 9 59.38 23.43 -7.41
C ALA A 9 59.24 24.96 -7.30
N ALA A 10 58.18 25.39 -6.63
CA ALA A 10 58.07 26.62 -5.84
C ALA A 10 57.02 26.26 -4.75
N THR A 11 57.27 26.05 -3.45
CA THR A 11 57.87 26.88 -2.37
C THR A 11 57.46 28.35 -2.45
N GLY A 12 56.83 28.99 -1.46
CA GLY A 12 56.55 28.66 -0.05
C GLY A 12 55.43 29.57 0.51
N ARG A 13 54.67 29.15 1.53
CA ARG A 13 54.87 29.34 3.01
C ARG A 13 54.58 30.79 3.49
N PRO A 14 54.25 31.07 4.78
CA PRO A 14 53.91 30.19 5.91
C PRO A 14 52.69 30.64 6.76
N ALA A 15 52.25 29.75 7.65
CA ALA A 15 51.50 30.08 8.87
C ALA A 15 52.47 30.45 10.02
N PRO A 16 51.97 31.15 11.07
CA PRO A 16 52.34 30.89 12.46
C PRO A 16 51.08 30.50 13.28
N ARG A 17 51.04 29.36 14.00
CA ARG A 17 51.49 29.14 15.41
C ARG A 17 51.14 30.30 16.34
N SER A 18 50.62 30.16 17.55
CA SER A 18 50.17 29.07 18.43
C SER A 18 49.53 29.78 19.63
N ASN A 19 48.70 29.09 20.44
CA ASN A 19 48.76 29.11 21.91
C ASN A 19 47.49 28.50 22.53
N ASN A 20 47.62 27.27 23.02
CA ASN A 20 47.07 26.85 24.31
C ASN A 20 48.17 27.14 25.37
N PRO A 21 47.93 27.23 26.71
CA PRO A 21 46.97 26.39 27.45
C PRO A 21 46.31 26.99 28.74
N ASN A 22 45.44 26.18 29.37
CA ASN A 22 45.13 26.01 30.80
C ASN A 22 43.98 26.75 31.53
N SER A 23 43.11 25.88 32.10
CA SER A 23 42.58 25.84 33.49
C SER A 23 41.39 26.68 33.94
N ALA A 24 40.27 25.99 34.20
CA ALA A 24 39.48 25.94 35.46
C ALA A 24 38.20 25.10 35.19
N LEU A 25 38.08 23.85 35.66
CA LEU A 25 37.50 23.47 36.97
C LEU A 25 36.28 24.31 37.36
N GLU A 26 35.08 23.76 37.19
CA GLU A 26 34.09 23.70 38.27
C GLU A 26 33.16 22.47 38.11
N PRO A 27 32.84 21.76 39.22
CA PRO A 27 32.05 20.54 39.25
C PRO A 27 30.58 20.81 39.65
N ILE A 28 29.63 20.02 39.14
CA ILE A 28 28.29 19.92 39.74
C ILE A 28 27.93 18.43 39.84
N ASP A 29 27.92 17.95 41.07
CA ASP A 29 27.48 16.63 41.55
C ASP A 29 26.00 16.73 42.01
N PRO A 30 25.30 15.66 42.48
CA PRO A 30 23.95 15.33 42.06
C PRO A 30 22.92 15.55 43.18
N ALA A 31 21.65 15.70 42.82
CA ALA A 31 20.56 15.51 43.78
C ALA A 31 19.29 15.08 43.06
N ALA A 32 18.95 13.80 43.20
CA ALA A 32 17.57 13.34 43.29
C ALA A 32 17.09 13.55 44.75
N PRO A 33 15.87 13.15 45.16
CA PRO A 33 14.57 13.03 44.49
C PRO A 33 13.50 13.89 45.21
N ASP A 34 12.31 14.08 44.64
CA ASP A 34 11.12 14.47 45.42
C ASP A 34 9.85 13.89 44.77
N GLU A 35 9.37 12.77 45.30
CA GLU A 35 7.93 12.52 45.55
C GLU A 35 7.67 12.87 47.02
N PRO A 36 6.47 13.36 47.40
CA PRO A 36 5.37 12.48 47.87
C PRO A 36 4.00 12.85 47.26
N GLU A 37 3.09 11.89 47.01
CA GLU A 37 2.01 11.41 47.91
C GLU A 37 1.02 12.53 48.32
N LEU A 38 -0.32 12.40 48.34
CA LEU A 38 -1.22 11.26 48.52
C LEU A 38 -2.68 11.75 48.33
N ASP A 39 -3.60 10.79 48.45
CA ASP A 39 -5.03 10.89 48.81
C ASP A 39 -6.05 11.20 47.71
N ALA A 40 -7.24 10.60 47.68
CA ALA A 40 -7.82 9.33 48.16
C ALA A 40 -9.29 9.43 47.69
N GLY A 41 -9.90 8.31 47.31
CA GLY A 41 -11.31 8.34 46.91
C GLY A 41 -11.85 7.00 46.44
N GLU A 42 -12.23 6.20 47.41
CA GLU A 42 -12.76 4.84 47.33
C GLU A 42 -14.27 4.80 46.96
N ALA A 43 -14.58 4.11 45.85
CA ALA A 43 -15.76 3.24 45.59
C ALA A 43 -17.21 3.78 45.81
N PRO A 44 -18.29 2.96 45.65
CA PRO A 44 -19.17 2.95 44.46
C PRO A 44 -20.68 3.17 44.78
N ALA A 45 -21.55 3.39 43.77
CA ALA A 45 -22.97 2.93 43.75
C ALA A 45 -23.79 3.42 42.52
N GLU A 46 -24.49 2.45 41.92
CA GLU A 46 -25.90 2.38 41.50
C GLU A 46 -26.62 3.42 40.61
N GLU A 47 -27.25 2.84 39.56
CA GLU A 47 -28.62 2.97 39.06
C GLU A 47 -29.34 4.32 38.82
N SER A 48 -30.15 4.23 37.75
CA SER A 48 -31.45 4.85 37.54
C SER A 48 -31.54 6.14 36.71
N SER A 49 -32.08 5.91 35.51
CA SER A 49 -33.40 6.43 35.12
C SER A 49 -33.51 7.89 34.65
N SER A 50 -33.85 7.96 33.36
CA SER A 50 -34.94 8.77 32.79
C SER A 50 -34.72 10.24 32.44
N GLY A 51 -35.15 10.53 31.21
CA GLY A 51 -35.89 11.76 30.91
C GLY A 51 -35.20 12.62 29.86
N SER A 52 -35.69 12.64 28.62
CA SER A 52 -36.71 13.62 28.18
C SER A 52 -36.02 14.91 27.70
N SER A 53 -36.30 15.54 26.56
CA SER A 53 -37.47 15.55 25.71
C SER A 53 -37.22 16.47 24.50
N ARG A 54 -37.81 16.10 23.35
CA ARG A 54 -38.53 16.93 22.35
C ARG A 54 -37.72 18.00 21.58
N ARG A 55 -37.93 18.21 20.27
CA ARG A 55 -39.16 18.64 19.56
C ARG A 55 -38.87 18.58 18.03
N THR A 56 -39.76 18.44 17.05
CA THR A 56 -41.23 18.27 16.93
C THR A 56 -41.61 18.12 15.44
N ALA A 57 -42.67 17.33 15.19
CA ALA A 57 -43.83 17.60 14.31
C ALA A 57 -43.64 17.66 12.77
N ALA A 58 -44.59 17.29 11.89
CA ALA A 58 -45.97 16.79 11.98
C ALA A 58 -46.26 16.01 10.67
N GLY A 59 -46.93 14.86 10.71
CA GLY A 59 -48.37 14.74 10.42
C GLY A 59 -48.52 13.74 9.26
N GLY A 60 -49.27 12.64 9.31
CA GLY A 60 -50.44 12.31 10.10
C GLY A 60 -51.62 12.11 9.13
N ARG A 61 -51.95 10.86 8.78
CA ARG A 61 -53.33 10.41 8.54
C ARG A 61 -53.43 8.89 8.41
N LYS A 62 -53.88 8.28 9.50
CA LYS A 62 -54.38 6.92 9.58
C LYS A 62 -55.74 6.80 8.89
N SER A 63 -55.90 5.64 8.26
CA SER A 63 -57.13 4.94 7.97
C SER A 63 -58.24 5.16 9.01
N ARG A 64 -59.42 5.61 8.56
CA ARG A 64 -60.69 5.35 9.23
C ARG A 64 -61.66 4.73 8.25
N ARG A 65 -61.85 3.43 8.47
CA ARG A 65 -63.03 2.64 8.12
C ARG A 65 -64.24 3.35 8.74
N MET A 66 -65.19 3.80 7.93
CA MET A 66 -66.52 4.16 8.40
C MET A 66 -67.57 3.41 7.60
N GLN A 67 -68.47 2.84 8.38
CA GLN A 67 -69.61 2.05 7.99
C GLN A 67 -70.63 2.88 7.21
N VAL A 68 -71.28 2.18 6.30
CA VAL A 68 -72.48 2.58 5.56
C VAL A 68 -73.67 2.69 6.51
N PRO A 69 -74.43 3.80 6.49
CA PRO A 69 -75.84 3.76 6.81
C PRO A 69 -76.67 3.99 5.55
N SER A 70 -77.55 3.02 5.32
CA SER A 70 -78.74 3.09 4.47
C SER A 70 -79.57 4.34 4.78
N SER A 71 -79.88 5.13 3.75
CA SER A 71 -81.06 6.00 3.76
C SER A 71 -81.61 6.09 2.34
N THR A 72 -82.73 5.41 2.20
CA THR A 72 -83.78 5.51 1.18
C THR A 72 -83.95 6.93 0.66
N LYS A 73 -83.48 7.17 -0.57
CA LYS A 73 -84.05 8.21 -1.43
C LYS A 73 -84.78 7.52 -2.58
N THR A 74 -86.08 7.74 -2.55
CA THR A 74 -87.10 7.37 -3.52
C THR A 74 -86.64 7.61 -4.96
N PRO A 75 -86.78 6.63 -5.88
CA PRO A 75 -86.63 6.89 -7.29
C PRO A 75 -87.81 7.77 -7.72
N ALA A 76 -87.51 9.00 -8.14
CA ALA A 76 -88.49 9.81 -8.85
C ALA A 76 -88.87 9.06 -10.13
N TYR A 77 -90.06 8.47 -10.14
CA TYR A 77 -90.73 7.95 -11.32
C TYR A 77 -90.72 9.07 -12.38
N LYS A 78 -89.84 8.96 -13.38
CA LYS A 78 -89.97 9.72 -14.61
C LYS A 78 -91.19 9.13 -15.33
N SER A 79 -92.33 9.78 -15.13
CA SER A 79 -93.50 9.59 -15.96
C SER A 79 -93.07 9.62 -17.43
N GLY A 80 -93.52 8.62 -18.18
CA GLY A 80 -93.34 8.55 -19.63
C GLY A 80 -93.99 9.77 -20.28
N ARG A 81 -93.23 10.84 -20.40
CA ARG A 81 -93.58 11.99 -21.22
C ARG A 81 -93.43 11.52 -22.66
N VAL A 82 -94.55 11.39 -23.36
CA VAL A 82 -94.61 11.14 -24.80
C VAL A 82 -93.77 12.23 -25.46
N LEU A 83 -92.58 11.86 -25.95
CA LEU A 83 -91.70 12.78 -26.67
C LEU A 83 -92.36 13.10 -28.01
N THR A 84 -92.50 14.38 -28.31
CA THR A 84 -92.83 14.85 -29.65
C THR A 84 -91.70 14.44 -30.62
N PRO A 85 -92.00 14.22 -31.92
CA PRO A 85 -91.01 13.74 -32.91
C PRO A 85 -89.74 14.62 -33.01
N GLU A 86 -89.86 15.91 -32.70
CA GLU A 86 -88.75 16.87 -32.78
C GLU A 86 -87.73 16.74 -31.63
N GLU A 87 -88.15 16.37 -30.41
CA GLU A 87 -87.24 16.23 -29.26
C GLU A 87 -86.35 14.97 -29.35
N GLN A 88 -86.80 13.93 -30.07
CA GLN A 88 -86.00 12.73 -30.30
C GLN A 88 -84.83 12.98 -31.26
N ILE A 89 -84.97 13.89 -32.21
CA ILE A 89 -83.91 14.27 -33.16
C ILE A 89 -82.85 15.13 -32.47
N ALA A 90 -83.27 16.05 -31.59
CA ALA A 90 -82.37 16.89 -30.79
C ALA A 90 -81.52 16.06 -29.81
N ARG A 91 -82.11 15.05 -29.14
CA ARG A 91 -81.36 14.13 -28.27
C ARG A 91 -80.43 13.20 -29.04
N ARG A 92 -80.80 12.75 -30.25
CA ARG A 92 -79.88 11.97 -31.11
C ARG A 92 -78.68 12.79 -31.60
N LYS A 93 -78.87 14.09 -31.89
CA LYS A 93 -77.76 15.01 -32.21
C LYS A 93 -76.87 15.27 -31.00
N ALA A 94 -77.44 15.48 -29.81
CA ALA A 94 -76.68 15.67 -28.57
C ALA A 94 -75.87 14.42 -28.19
N VAL A 95 -76.46 13.23 -28.29
CA VAL A 95 -75.76 11.96 -28.03
C VAL A 95 -74.65 11.73 -29.06
N LYS A 96 -74.90 11.98 -30.36
CA LYS A 96 -73.83 11.91 -31.38
C LYS A 96 -72.69 12.90 -31.10
N SER A 97 -73.00 14.15 -30.74
CA SER A 97 -71.98 15.15 -30.41
C SER A 97 -71.16 14.77 -29.17
N PHE A 98 -71.80 14.18 -28.15
CA PHE A 98 -71.11 13.69 -26.96
C PHE A 98 -70.18 12.51 -27.26
N PHE A 99 -70.62 11.56 -28.08
CA PHE A 99 -69.77 10.45 -28.54
C PHE A 99 -68.59 10.93 -29.38
N VAL A 100 -68.79 11.91 -30.26
CA VAL A 100 -67.70 12.53 -31.04
C VAL A 100 -66.71 13.25 -30.12
N LEU A 101 -67.19 13.98 -29.12
CA LEU A 101 -66.34 14.70 -28.16
C LEU A 101 -65.54 13.71 -27.29
N MET A 102 -66.16 12.63 -26.82
CA MET A 102 -65.47 11.54 -26.12
C MET A 102 -64.43 10.83 -27.01
N LEU A 103 -64.75 10.58 -28.28
CA LEU A 103 -63.80 9.99 -29.22
C LEU A 103 -62.59 10.93 -29.44
N CYS A 104 -62.82 12.23 -29.62
CA CYS A 104 -61.75 13.22 -29.72
C CYS A 104 -60.90 13.28 -28.45
N LEU A 105 -61.52 13.20 -27.25
CA LEU A 105 -60.78 13.18 -25.99
C LEU A 105 -59.88 11.94 -25.86
N VAL A 106 -60.40 10.76 -26.22
CA VAL A 106 -59.63 9.50 -26.19
C VAL A 106 -58.49 9.54 -27.21
N LEU A 107 -58.72 10.07 -28.41
CA LEU A 107 -57.68 10.25 -29.42
C LEU A 107 -56.62 11.26 -28.98
N PHE A 108 -57.01 12.34 -28.30
CA PHE A 108 -56.08 13.35 -27.79
C PHE A 108 -55.23 12.79 -26.63
N LEU A 109 -55.84 12.07 -25.70
CA LEU A 109 -55.12 11.36 -24.63
C LEU A 109 -54.22 10.25 -25.20
N GLY A 110 -54.68 9.55 -26.24
CA GLY A 110 -53.89 8.57 -26.98
C GLY A 110 -52.69 9.19 -27.68
N ALA A 111 -52.85 10.37 -28.30
CA ALA A 111 -51.78 11.10 -28.95
C ALA A 111 -50.76 11.66 -27.94
N ILE A 112 -51.20 12.12 -26.77
CA ILE A 112 -50.30 12.54 -25.69
C ILE A 112 -49.54 11.32 -25.13
N GLY A 113 -50.23 10.20 -24.89
CA GLY A 113 -49.61 8.96 -24.42
C GLY A 113 -48.63 8.38 -25.43
N ALA A 114 -48.96 8.39 -26.72
CA ALA A 114 -48.07 7.96 -27.79
C ALA A 114 -46.90 8.94 -27.96
N GLY A 115 -47.14 10.24 -27.89
CA GLY A 115 -46.08 11.26 -27.89
C GLY A 115 -45.10 11.05 -26.74
N TRP A 116 -45.59 10.77 -25.53
CA TRP A 116 -44.75 10.43 -24.38
C TRP A 116 -43.98 9.12 -24.60
N PHE A 117 -44.64 8.08 -25.11
CA PHE A 117 -44.00 6.78 -25.35
C PHE A 117 -42.91 6.84 -26.44
N PHE A 118 -43.10 7.61 -27.50
CA PHE A 118 -42.15 7.71 -28.62
C PHE A 118 -41.08 8.79 -28.43
N PHE A 119 -41.35 9.88 -27.70
CA PHE A 119 -40.37 10.97 -27.52
C PHE A 119 -39.65 10.97 -26.16
N LEU A 120 -40.21 10.36 -25.10
CA LEU A 120 -39.60 10.35 -23.75
C LEU A 120 -39.07 8.98 -23.32
N ARG A 121 -39.29 7.92 -24.11
CA ARG A 121 -38.67 6.62 -23.86
C ARG A 121 -37.22 6.65 -24.37
N GLU A 122 -36.33 7.16 -23.52
CA GLU A 122 -34.88 6.97 -23.68
C GLU A 122 -34.57 5.49 -23.89
N ASP A 123 -33.80 5.20 -24.95
CA ASP A 123 -33.36 3.85 -25.31
C ASP A 123 -32.65 3.19 -24.12
N GLU A 124 -32.97 1.92 -23.86
CA GLU A 124 -32.38 1.15 -22.76
C GLU A 124 -30.86 1.02 -22.91
N GLY A 125 -30.35 1.03 -24.16
CA GLY A 125 -28.92 1.08 -24.45
C GLY A 125 -28.27 2.37 -23.95
N VAL A 126 -28.92 3.53 -24.15
CA VAL A 126 -28.39 4.84 -23.72
C VAL A 126 -28.32 4.93 -22.20
N LYS A 127 -29.32 4.40 -21.49
CA LYS A 127 -29.33 4.36 -20.01
C LYS A 127 -28.22 3.49 -19.45
N LYS A 128 -27.98 2.31 -20.05
CA LYS A 128 -26.87 1.43 -19.66
C LYS A 128 -25.52 2.08 -19.94
N ALA A 129 -25.34 2.64 -21.13
CA ALA A 129 -24.13 3.37 -21.49
C ALA A 129 -23.86 4.56 -20.54
N GLN A 130 -24.90 5.31 -20.15
CA GLN A 130 -24.78 6.40 -19.18
C GLN A 130 -24.43 5.90 -17.77
N ALA A 131 -25.00 4.77 -17.34
CA ALA A 131 -24.64 4.13 -16.07
C ALA A 131 -23.17 3.69 -16.06
N VAL A 132 -22.68 3.10 -17.15
CA VAL A 132 -21.26 2.70 -17.32
C VAL A 132 -20.33 3.91 -17.27
N VAL A 133 -20.67 5.00 -17.97
CA VAL A 133 -19.90 6.26 -17.91
C VAL A 133 -19.88 6.81 -16.48
N SER A 134 -21.03 6.85 -15.80
CA SER A 134 -21.11 7.29 -14.40
C SER A 134 -20.31 6.39 -13.45
N GLU A 135 -20.30 5.08 -13.68
CA GLU A 135 -19.50 4.14 -12.90
C GLU A 135 -18.00 4.37 -13.14
N GLY A 136 -17.59 4.63 -14.39
CA GLY A 136 -16.23 5.03 -14.73
C GLY A 136 -15.79 6.32 -14.03
N GLU A 137 -16.66 7.34 -13.99
CA GLU A 137 -16.40 8.58 -13.24
C GLU A 137 -16.28 8.32 -11.72
N ASN A 138 -17.14 7.45 -11.18
CA ASN A 138 -17.07 7.07 -9.77
C ASN A 138 -15.76 6.33 -9.44
N LYS A 139 -15.30 5.43 -10.33
CA LYS A 139 -14.00 4.76 -10.20
C LYS A 139 -12.85 5.77 -10.27
N TYR A 140 -12.89 6.73 -11.19
CA TYR A 140 -11.91 7.81 -11.24
C TYR A 140 -11.86 8.62 -9.93
N ARG A 141 -13.03 9.02 -9.39
CA ARG A 141 -13.11 9.70 -8.09
C ARG A 141 -12.57 8.83 -6.96
N MET A 142 -12.84 7.53 -6.98
CA MET A 142 -12.30 6.57 -6.00
C MET A 142 -10.77 6.49 -6.08
N ILE A 143 -10.19 6.53 -7.28
CA ILE A 143 -8.71 6.61 -7.45
C ILE A 143 -8.19 7.89 -6.80
N GLU A 144 -8.82 9.04 -7.05
CA GLU A 144 -8.38 10.30 -6.43
C GLU A 144 -8.49 10.30 -4.91
N THR A 145 -9.56 9.74 -4.34
CA THR A 145 -9.74 9.67 -2.88
C THR A 145 -8.77 8.68 -2.24
N THR A 146 -8.58 7.49 -2.82
CA THR A 146 -7.63 6.48 -2.33
C THR A 146 -6.19 6.96 -2.46
N LEU A 147 -5.83 7.70 -3.52
CA LEU A 147 -4.53 8.38 -3.64
C LEU A 147 -4.33 9.41 -2.52
N LYS A 148 -5.35 10.22 -2.21
CA LYS A 148 -5.30 11.18 -1.09
C LYS A 148 -5.16 10.48 0.27
N ASN A 149 -5.81 9.33 0.43
CA ASN A 149 -5.75 8.53 1.65
C ASN A 149 -4.51 7.63 1.74
N ARG A 150 -3.56 7.75 0.80
CA ARG A 150 -2.33 6.95 0.74
C ARG A 150 -2.57 5.43 0.65
N GLN A 151 -3.60 5.01 -0.10
CA GLN A 151 -3.96 3.59 -0.30
C GLN A 151 -3.70 3.15 -1.75
N PRO A 152 -2.43 2.92 -2.17
CA PRO A 152 -2.12 2.66 -3.56
C PRO A 152 -2.68 1.33 -4.09
N ARG A 153 -2.79 0.29 -3.25
CA ARG A 153 -3.39 -1.00 -3.66
C ARG A 153 -4.84 -0.84 -4.08
N GLU A 154 -5.61 -0.08 -3.31
CA GLU A 154 -7.02 0.23 -3.62
C GLU A 154 -7.10 1.13 -4.85
N ALA A 155 -6.20 2.11 -4.98
CA ALA A 155 -6.11 2.96 -6.17
C ALA A 155 -5.81 2.14 -7.44
N ARG A 156 -4.89 1.17 -7.37
CA ARG A 156 -4.53 0.28 -8.48
C ARG A 156 -5.67 -0.67 -8.85
N ALA A 157 -6.40 -1.18 -7.86
CA ALA A 157 -7.61 -1.96 -8.10
C ALA A 157 -8.70 -1.13 -8.79
N ALA A 158 -8.97 0.09 -8.28
CA ALA A 158 -9.94 1.01 -8.87
C ALA A 158 -9.53 1.48 -10.28
N PHE A 159 -8.23 1.64 -10.55
CA PHE A 159 -7.68 1.91 -11.87
C PHE A 159 -7.99 0.80 -12.87
N ASN A 160 -7.66 -0.45 -12.52
CA ASN A 160 -7.91 -1.61 -13.40
C ASN A 160 -9.41 -1.83 -13.62
N ASP A 161 -10.21 -1.72 -12.57
CA ASP A 161 -11.67 -1.79 -12.65
C ASP A 161 -12.24 -0.68 -13.54
N GLY A 162 -11.80 0.57 -13.33
CA GLY A 162 -12.29 1.73 -14.06
C GLY A 162 -12.05 1.61 -15.55
N LEU A 163 -10.85 1.17 -15.96
CA LEU A 163 -10.53 0.91 -17.37
C LEU A 163 -11.36 -0.23 -17.94
N LYS A 164 -11.65 -1.28 -17.16
CA LYS A 164 -12.49 -2.40 -17.58
C LYS A 164 -13.95 -2.01 -17.75
N VAL A 165 -14.49 -1.19 -16.83
CA VAL A 165 -15.89 -0.73 -16.83
C VAL A 165 -16.17 0.09 -18.08
N ILE A 166 -15.31 1.06 -18.42
CA ILE A 166 -15.53 1.94 -19.57
C ILE A 166 -15.22 1.28 -20.93
N ALA A 167 -14.48 0.17 -20.96
CA ALA A 167 -14.10 -0.55 -22.17
C ALA A 167 -15.20 -1.51 -22.64
N VAL A 168 -16.40 -0.98 -22.90
CA VAL A 168 -17.53 -1.75 -23.43
C VAL A 168 -17.80 -1.40 -24.91
N PRO A 169 -18.28 -2.37 -25.73
CA PRO A 169 -18.59 -2.13 -27.14
C PRO A 169 -19.61 -1.00 -27.34
N GLU A 170 -20.59 -0.88 -26.44
CA GLU A 170 -21.64 0.16 -26.46
C GLU A 170 -21.07 1.60 -26.45
N LEU A 171 -19.83 1.76 -25.98
CA LEU A 171 -19.08 3.02 -25.88
C LEU A 171 -17.87 3.06 -26.83
N GLY A 172 -17.81 2.19 -27.85
CA GLY A 172 -16.66 2.10 -28.77
C GLY A 172 -15.38 1.59 -28.07
N ASN A 173 -15.52 0.80 -27.01
CA ASN A 173 -14.42 0.27 -26.18
C ASN A 173 -13.48 1.34 -25.60
N ALA A 174 -13.92 2.60 -25.52
CA ALA A 174 -13.11 3.74 -25.10
C ALA A 174 -11.77 3.86 -25.88
N LYS A 175 -11.78 3.59 -27.19
CA LYS A 175 -10.62 3.71 -28.09
C LYS A 175 -10.81 4.86 -29.09
N GLU A 176 -9.71 5.53 -29.42
CA GLU A 176 -9.63 6.48 -30.53
C GLU A 176 -8.96 5.81 -31.75
N PRO A 177 -9.44 6.06 -32.98
CA PRO A 177 -10.66 6.81 -33.34
C PRO A 177 -11.94 6.00 -33.09
N ILE A 178 -13.06 6.69 -32.86
CA ILE A 178 -14.39 6.08 -32.73
C ILE A 178 -14.86 5.65 -34.12
N ASP A 179 -15.19 4.37 -34.31
CA ASP A 179 -15.84 3.90 -35.53
C ASP A 179 -17.32 4.30 -35.52
N GLU A 180 -17.68 5.26 -36.35
CA GLU A 180 -19.05 5.77 -36.47
C GLU A 180 -20.01 4.78 -37.12
N HIS A 181 -19.47 3.75 -37.78
CA HIS A 181 -20.26 2.72 -38.45
C HIS A 181 -20.42 1.45 -37.61
N ASP A 182 -19.89 1.43 -36.38
CA ASP A 182 -20.05 0.29 -35.47
C ASP A 182 -21.53 0.15 -35.07
N PRO A 183 -22.20 -0.97 -35.42
CA PRO A 183 -23.61 -1.19 -35.08
C PRO A 183 -23.85 -1.34 -33.58
N LEU A 184 -22.81 -1.55 -32.77
CA LEU A 184 -22.91 -1.64 -31.32
C LEU A 184 -22.78 -0.28 -30.62
N LEU A 185 -22.36 0.77 -31.33
CA LEU A 185 -22.17 2.10 -30.77
C LEU A 185 -23.53 2.75 -30.46
N VAL A 186 -23.81 2.96 -29.18
CA VAL A 186 -25.09 3.54 -28.73
C VAL A 186 -25.13 5.05 -28.92
N SER A 187 -24.01 5.74 -28.62
CA SER A 187 -23.92 7.20 -28.75
C SER A 187 -22.48 7.68 -28.88
N LYS A 188 -22.23 8.50 -29.91
CA LYS A 188 -20.94 9.18 -30.12
C LYS A 188 -20.54 10.08 -28.95
N GLN A 189 -21.49 10.78 -28.35
CA GLN A 189 -21.22 11.67 -27.21
C GLN A 189 -20.78 10.89 -25.96
N LEU A 190 -21.43 9.75 -25.69
CA LEU A 190 -21.06 8.91 -24.55
C LEU A 190 -19.72 8.20 -24.77
N ALA A 191 -19.42 7.78 -26.00
CA ALA A 191 -18.13 7.21 -26.34
C ALA A 191 -16.97 8.21 -26.16
N TYR A 192 -17.12 9.47 -26.58
CA TYR A 192 -16.11 10.50 -26.28
C TYR A 192 -15.92 10.74 -24.78
N LYS A 193 -17.01 10.74 -23.99
CA LYS A 193 -16.90 10.84 -22.52
C LYS A 193 -16.15 9.65 -21.93
N ALA A 194 -16.43 8.44 -22.41
CA ALA A 194 -15.73 7.23 -21.98
C ALA A 194 -14.23 7.29 -22.29
N ILE A 195 -13.85 7.79 -23.47
CA ILE A 195 -12.45 8.04 -23.84
C ILE A 195 -11.81 9.08 -22.91
N GLU A 196 -12.47 10.20 -22.64
CA GLU A 196 -11.96 11.24 -21.76
C GLU A 196 -11.73 10.70 -20.33
N ILE A 197 -12.68 9.94 -19.80
CA ILE A 197 -12.54 9.28 -18.49
C ILE A 197 -11.39 8.27 -18.53
N GLY A 198 -11.28 7.46 -19.58
CA GLY A 198 -10.19 6.51 -19.74
C GLY A 198 -8.82 7.18 -19.79
N LYS A 199 -8.72 8.34 -20.46
CA LYS A 199 -7.51 9.16 -20.46
C LYS A 199 -7.19 9.67 -19.06
N LYS A 200 -8.17 10.24 -18.35
CA LYS A 200 -8.01 10.70 -16.96
C LYS A 200 -7.56 9.58 -16.04
N ILE A 201 -8.16 8.39 -16.15
CA ILE A 201 -7.74 7.21 -15.37
C ILE A 201 -6.28 6.86 -15.69
N ARG A 202 -5.90 6.74 -16.97
CA ARG A 202 -4.51 6.44 -17.37
C ARG A 202 -3.50 7.48 -16.87
N GLU A 203 -3.86 8.76 -16.89
CA GLU A 203 -3.02 9.85 -16.37
C GLU A 203 -2.74 9.72 -14.86
N THR A 204 -3.54 8.95 -14.09
CA THR A 204 -3.28 8.70 -12.67
C THR A 204 -2.26 7.59 -12.40
N GLU A 205 -1.96 6.73 -13.38
CA GLU A 205 -1.01 5.61 -13.23
C GLU A 205 0.35 6.02 -12.63
N PRO A 206 1.08 7.02 -13.17
CA PRO A 206 2.38 7.41 -12.61
C PRO A 206 2.28 7.92 -11.16
N ARG A 207 1.12 8.47 -10.77
CA ARG A 207 0.89 8.93 -9.39
C ARG A 207 0.66 7.76 -8.44
N ILE A 208 -0.04 6.71 -8.90
CA ILE A 208 -0.19 5.45 -8.15
C ILE A 208 1.18 4.80 -7.95
N ASP A 209 1.95 4.66 -9.03
CA ASP A 209 3.28 4.02 -8.98
C ASP A 209 4.26 4.80 -8.11
N LYS A 210 4.23 6.13 -8.16
CA LYS A 210 5.02 6.97 -7.26
C LYS A 210 4.62 6.75 -5.81
N LEU A 211 3.33 6.76 -5.49
CA LEU A 211 2.85 6.54 -4.12
C LEU A 211 3.22 5.16 -3.58
N GLU A 212 3.19 4.12 -4.41
CA GLU A 212 3.68 2.78 -4.03
C GLU A 212 5.16 2.80 -3.65
N ARG A 213 5.99 3.47 -4.46
CA ARG A 213 7.42 3.64 -4.19
C ARG A 213 7.65 4.44 -2.90
N ASP A 214 6.91 5.52 -2.70
CA ASP A 214 7.01 6.38 -1.50
C ASP A 214 6.69 5.59 -0.23
N ILE A 215 5.61 4.80 -0.23
CA ILE A 215 5.23 3.98 0.94
C ILE A 215 6.26 2.88 1.21
N LYS A 216 6.79 2.22 0.16
CA LYS A 216 7.86 1.23 0.32
C LYS A 216 9.13 1.86 0.91
N ALA A 217 9.58 2.99 0.36
CA ALA A 217 10.76 3.71 0.85
C ALA A 217 10.59 4.15 2.31
N GLU A 218 9.44 4.70 2.68
CA GLU A 218 9.13 5.07 4.06
C GLU A 218 9.12 3.87 5.02
N ALA A 219 8.57 2.73 4.60
CA ALA A 219 8.54 1.52 5.42
C ALA A 219 9.95 0.98 5.67
N ASN A 220 10.76 0.89 4.61
CA ASN A 220 12.17 0.48 4.72
C ASN A 220 12.98 1.46 5.56
N HIS A 221 12.77 2.77 5.38
CA HIS A 221 13.41 3.81 6.18
C HIS A 221 13.07 3.66 7.67
N ARG A 222 11.78 3.47 8.00
CA ARG A 222 11.35 3.23 9.39
C ARG A 222 12.03 2.00 9.98
N GLN A 223 12.10 0.90 9.24
CA GLN A 223 12.77 -0.32 9.68
C GLN A 223 14.26 -0.09 9.99
N VAL A 224 14.97 0.65 9.13
CA VAL A 224 16.38 1.01 9.37
C VAL A 224 16.51 1.94 10.58
N MET A 225 15.68 2.97 10.67
CA MET A 225 15.75 3.91 11.80
C MET A 225 15.38 3.28 13.14
N GLU A 226 14.50 2.27 13.15
CA GLU A 226 14.21 1.47 14.34
C GLU A 226 15.44 0.72 14.84
N GLY A 227 16.22 0.10 13.94
CA GLY A 227 17.49 -0.54 14.31
C GLY A 227 18.51 0.44 14.89
N PHE A 228 18.56 1.69 14.40
CA PHE A 228 19.37 2.74 15.02
C PHE A 228 18.88 3.17 16.40
N ARG A 229 17.56 3.10 16.67
CA ARG A 229 17.01 3.45 18.00
C ARG A 229 17.38 2.40 19.04
N THR A 230 17.38 1.12 18.67
CA THR A 230 17.65 -0.01 19.56
C THR A 230 19.09 -0.53 19.44
N ILE A 231 20.01 0.24 18.83
CA ILE A 231 21.34 -0.23 18.45
C ILE A 231 22.17 -0.79 19.61
N ALA A 232 21.99 -0.23 20.81
CA ALA A 232 22.67 -0.69 22.03
C ALA A 232 22.16 -2.06 22.52
N ASP A 233 20.91 -2.39 22.21
CA ASP A 233 20.22 -3.61 22.64
C ASP A 233 20.37 -4.75 21.61
N LEU A 234 20.83 -4.45 20.40
CA LEU A 234 21.05 -5.45 19.36
C LEU A 234 22.13 -6.45 19.78
N SER A 235 21.88 -7.74 19.58
CA SER A 235 22.95 -8.74 19.64
C SER A 235 24.00 -8.44 18.57
N GLU A 236 25.22 -8.97 18.73
CA GLU A 236 26.27 -8.73 17.72
C GLU A 236 25.93 -9.25 16.31
N PRO A 237 25.28 -10.43 16.16
CA PRO A 237 24.76 -10.87 14.87
C PRO A 237 23.74 -9.89 14.29
N ALA A 238 22.81 -9.39 15.11
CA ALA A 238 21.79 -8.43 14.69
C ALA A 238 22.39 -7.07 14.31
N LEU A 239 23.46 -6.63 14.97
CA LEU A 239 24.19 -5.41 14.59
C LEU A 239 24.83 -5.52 13.20
N ILE A 240 25.37 -6.69 12.85
CA ILE A 240 25.94 -6.95 11.51
C ILE A 240 24.85 -7.00 10.45
N GLU A 241 23.72 -7.65 10.73
CA GLU A 241 22.58 -7.67 9.80
C GLU A 241 22.02 -6.26 9.61
N HIS A 242 21.92 -5.47 10.68
CA HIS A 242 21.47 -4.09 10.61
C HIS A 242 22.42 -3.22 9.77
N GLU A 243 23.74 -3.37 9.92
CA GLU A 243 24.75 -2.72 9.07
C GLU A 243 24.54 -3.07 7.58
N LYS A 244 24.32 -4.36 7.28
CA LYS A 244 24.06 -4.83 5.91
C LYS A 244 22.76 -4.25 5.34
N LEU A 245 21.67 -4.30 6.09
CA LEU A 245 20.37 -3.73 5.69
C LEU A 245 20.48 -2.22 5.43
N THR A 246 21.21 -1.52 6.28
CA THR A 246 21.48 -0.08 6.14
C THR A 246 22.25 0.21 4.85
N GLY A 247 23.30 -0.56 4.56
CA GLY A 247 24.06 -0.44 3.32
C GLY A 247 23.20 -0.69 2.07
N LEU A 248 22.32 -1.70 2.10
CA LEU A 248 21.38 -1.97 1.01
C LEU A 248 20.36 -0.85 0.82
N PHE A 249 19.83 -0.29 1.91
CA PHE A 249 18.89 0.84 1.85
C PHE A 249 19.55 2.09 1.25
N ILE A 250 20.79 2.38 1.62
CA ILE A 250 21.55 3.51 1.07
C ILE A 250 21.74 3.37 -0.46
N ALA A 251 21.93 2.14 -0.94
CA ALA A 251 22.07 1.86 -2.37
C ALA A 251 20.72 1.83 -3.11
N ASN A 252 19.64 1.41 -2.44
CA ASN A 252 18.30 1.36 -2.99
C ASN A 252 17.24 1.46 -1.88
N PRO A 253 16.64 2.65 -1.68
CA PRO A 253 15.71 2.87 -0.58
C PRO A 253 14.34 2.20 -0.78
N VAL A 254 13.94 1.92 -2.03
CA VAL A 254 12.61 1.35 -2.35
C VAL A 254 12.64 -0.17 -2.30
N GLU A 255 13.68 -0.79 -2.87
CA GLU A 255 13.83 -2.24 -2.97
C GLU A 255 15.27 -2.66 -2.60
N PRO A 256 15.65 -2.57 -1.32
CA PRO A 256 17.03 -2.84 -0.87
C PRO A 256 17.61 -4.18 -1.37
N PRO A 257 16.85 -5.30 -1.40
CA PRO A 257 17.37 -6.59 -1.88
C PRO A 257 17.64 -6.64 -3.40
N ALA A 258 17.10 -5.70 -4.18
CA ALA A 258 17.20 -5.71 -5.64
C ALA A 258 18.51 -5.09 -6.18
N GLY A 259 19.43 -4.68 -5.29
CA GLY A 259 20.69 -4.04 -5.65
C GLY A 259 20.54 -2.53 -5.89
N GLY A 260 21.67 -1.86 -6.15
CA GLY A 260 21.75 -0.40 -6.23
C GLY A 260 20.92 0.20 -7.36
N ARG A 261 20.24 1.32 -7.09
CA ARG A 261 19.44 2.09 -8.06
C ARG A 261 19.59 3.59 -7.82
N ASP A 262 20.47 4.23 -8.60
CA ASP A 262 20.81 5.65 -8.44
C ASP A 262 19.60 6.59 -8.59
N GLU A 263 18.65 6.25 -9.47
CA GLU A 263 17.41 7.01 -9.65
C GLU A 263 16.61 7.10 -8.34
N TYR A 264 16.45 5.97 -7.64
CA TYR A 264 15.72 5.95 -6.37
C TYR A 264 16.52 6.62 -5.26
N VAL A 265 17.85 6.52 -5.27
CA VAL A 265 18.70 7.25 -4.33
C VAL A 265 18.54 8.76 -4.51
N ALA A 266 18.41 9.24 -5.74
CA ALA A 266 18.16 10.65 -6.03
C ALA A 266 16.75 11.09 -5.59
N ASP A 267 15.70 10.32 -5.93
CA ASP A 267 14.31 10.60 -5.57
C ASP A 267 14.09 10.67 -4.04
N TYR A 268 14.81 9.84 -3.28
CA TYR A 268 14.68 9.72 -1.82
C TYR A 268 15.93 10.20 -1.06
N ALA A 269 16.67 11.16 -1.63
CA ALA A 269 17.95 11.61 -1.07
C ALA A 269 17.87 12.04 0.40
N GLY A 270 16.76 12.66 0.83
CA GLY A 270 16.57 13.06 2.23
C GLY A 270 16.65 11.89 3.22
N MET A 271 15.92 10.80 2.94
CA MET A 271 15.94 9.58 3.78
C MET A 271 17.32 8.90 3.74
N VAL A 272 17.96 8.87 2.56
CA VAL A 272 19.29 8.29 2.41
C VAL A 272 20.34 9.09 3.22
N GLN A 273 20.28 10.41 3.20
CA GLN A 273 21.20 11.27 3.96
C GLN A 273 20.97 11.16 5.47
N GLU A 274 19.72 11.07 5.91
CA GLU A 274 19.39 10.82 7.32
C GLU A 274 20.04 9.52 7.80
N VAL A 275 19.83 8.42 7.07
CA VAL A 275 20.44 7.12 7.37
C VAL A 275 21.97 7.17 7.34
N LYS A 276 22.56 7.83 6.33
CA LYS A 276 24.03 8.04 6.26
C LYS A 276 24.56 8.79 7.48
N SER A 277 23.83 9.77 8.00
CA SER A 277 24.24 10.53 9.20
C SER A 277 24.28 9.65 10.46
N GLN A 278 23.44 8.61 10.52
CA GLN A 278 23.36 7.69 11.65
C GLN A 278 24.40 6.56 11.58
N MET A 279 25.04 6.31 10.42
CA MET A 279 26.03 5.24 10.24
C MET A 279 27.16 5.27 11.29
N ASN A 280 27.60 6.47 11.71
CA ASN A 280 28.63 6.61 12.74
C ASN A 280 28.23 5.95 14.08
N ARG A 281 26.93 5.80 14.37
CA ARG A 281 26.46 5.12 15.60
C ARG A 281 26.72 3.62 15.56
N ILE A 282 26.66 2.99 14.37
CA ILE A 282 27.06 1.59 14.20
C ILE A 282 28.55 1.45 14.52
N ASP A 283 29.38 2.36 14.04
CA ASP A 283 30.82 2.30 14.29
C ASP A 283 31.17 2.59 15.75
N GLN A 284 30.52 3.57 16.38
CA GLN A 284 30.63 3.82 17.83
C GLN A 284 30.23 2.62 18.67
N GLU A 285 29.15 1.92 18.31
CA GLU A 285 28.70 0.74 19.03
C GLU A 285 29.66 -0.44 18.85
N LYS A 286 30.22 -0.63 17.65
CA LYS A 286 31.28 -1.62 17.43
C LYS A 286 32.53 -1.30 18.27
N ASP A 287 32.94 -0.03 18.31
CA ASP A 287 34.11 0.40 19.09
C ASP A 287 33.86 0.24 20.59
N ARG A 288 32.63 0.54 21.07
CA ARG A 288 32.23 0.31 22.47
C ARG A 288 32.34 -1.16 22.85
N ARG A 289 31.84 -2.08 22.00
CA ARG A 289 31.91 -3.53 22.23
C ARG A 289 33.36 -4.03 22.20
N LEU A 290 34.15 -3.56 21.23
CA LEU A 290 35.56 -3.93 21.13
C LEU A 290 36.37 -3.41 22.33
N ALA A 291 36.06 -2.23 22.84
CA ALA A 291 36.69 -1.65 24.03
C ALA A 291 36.30 -2.40 25.33
N ALA A 292 35.12 -3.03 25.38
CA ALA A 292 34.70 -3.85 26.51
C ALA A 292 35.49 -5.18 26.60
N ILE A 293 36.11 -5.62 25.51
CA ILE A 293 37.00 -6.78 25.50
C ILE A 293 38.34 -6.36 26.12
N THR A 294 38.71 -6.96 27.24
CA THR A 294 39.90 -6.57 28.01
C THR A 294 41.17 -7.25 27.53
N SER A 295 41.07 -8.41 26.89
CA SER A 295 42.22 -9.17 26.37
C SER A 295 42.52 -8.82 24.92
N ASP A 296 43.77 -8.46 24.61
CA ASP A 296 44.20 -8.16 23.23
C ASP A 296 44.16 -9.41 22.33
N GLN A 297 44.34 -10.61 22.90
CA GLN A 297 44.19 -11.87 22.18
C GLN A 297 42.74 -12.09 21.75
N GLU A 298 41.79 -11.75 22.62
CA GLU A 298 40.36 -11.83 22.31
C GLU A 298 39.96 -10.78 21.27
N LYS A 299 40.50 -9.55 21.33
CA LYS A 299 40.25 -8.52 20.31
C LYS A 299 40.72 -8.96 18.92
N LEU A 300 41.89 -9.58 18.84
CA LEU A 300 42.44 -10.09 17.59
C LEU A 300 41.57 -11.22 17.03
N ALA A 301 41.22 -12.21 17.87
CA ALA A 301 40.32 -13.29 17.47
C ALA A 301 38.94 -12.76 17.05
N HIS A 302 38.40 -11.80 17.78
CA HIS A 302 37.12 -11.15 17.48
C HIS A 302 37.13 -10.48 16.09
N GLY A 303 38.19 -9.75 15.74
CA GLY A 303 38.33 -9.11 14.43
C GLY A 303 38.30 -10.10 13.27
N GLU A 304 39.06 -11.19 13.36
CA GLU A 304 39.12 -12.22 12.31
C GLU A 304 37.82 -13.02 12.19
N VAL A 305 37.26 -13.45 13.33
CA VAL A 305 35.99 -14.18 13.39
C VAL A 305 34.85 -13.35 12.82
N LYS A 306 34.79 -12.05 13.16
CA LYS A 306 33.80 -11.12 12.62
C LYS A 306 33.93 -10.96 11.10
N ALA A 307 35.16 -10.90 10.58
CA ALA A 307 35.38 -10.83 9.14
C ALA A 307 34.85 -12.08 8.41
N LEU A 308 35.08 -13.27 8.96
CA LEU A 308 34.58 -14.54 8.42
C LEU A 308 33.05 -14.65 8.51
N VAL A 309 32.47 -14.24 9.65
CA VAL A 309 31.01 -14.16 9.84
C VAL A 309 30.36 -13.21 8.83
N LYS A 310 30.96 -12.05 8.56
CA LYS A 310 30.49 -11.12 7.51
C LYS A 310 30.51 -11.72 6.11
N GLN A 311 31.41 -12.67 5.85
CA GLN A 311 31.51 -13.43 4.60
C GLN A 311 30.59 -14.66 4.57
N GLU A 312 29.79 -14.88 5.62
CA GLU A 312 28.94 -16.06 5.83
C GLU A 312 29.75 -17.37 5.88
N GLN A 313 31.03 -17.31 6.29
CA GLN A 313 31.94 -18.46 6.42
C GLN A 313 31.99 -18.97 7.87
N PHE A 314 30.86 -19.46 8.37
CA PHE A 314 30.70 -19.80 9.80
C PHE A 314 31.58 -20.95 10.25
N LYS A 315 31.74 -22.01 9.44
CA LYS A 315 32.63 -23.12 9.78
C LYS A 315 34.09 -22.69 9.87
N ALA A 316 34.56 -21.89 8.92
CA ALA A 316 35.91 -21.33 8.96
C ALA A 316 36.12 -20.44 10.20
N ALA A 317 35.09 -19.69 10.62
CA ALA A 317 35.13 -18.90 11.85
C ALA A 317 35.25 -19.78 13.11
N LEU A 318 34.51 -20.90 13.18
CA LEU A 318 34.63 -21.87 14.27
C LEU A 318 35.99 -22.57 14.30
N ASP A 319 36.52 -22.94 13.13
CA ASP A 319 37.84 -23.58 13.02
C ASP A 319 38.94 -22.61 13.47
N LYS A 320 38.80 -21.32 13.11
CA LYS A 320 39.72 -20.27 13.55
C LYS A 320 39.67 -20.06 15.07
N LEU A 321 38.49 -20.13 15.68
CA LEU A 321 38.34 -20.12 17.13
C LEU A 321 39.00 -21.32 17.81
N GLY A 322 38.95 -22.50 17.17
CA GLY A 322 39.71 -23.67 17.59
C GLY A 322 41.21 -23.39 17.63
N GLU A 323 41.77 -22.86 16.54
CA GLU A 323 43.19 -22.47 16.49
C GLU A 323 43.56 -21.46 17.57
N TYR A 324 42.69 -20.48 17.85
CA TYR A 324 42.95 -19.48 18.89
C TYR A 324 42.90 -20.05 20.30
N LYS A 325 41.97 -20.97 20.55
CA LYS A 325 41.91 -21.70 21.82
C LYS A 325 43.17 -22.52 22.07
N ASP A 326 43.72 -23.14 21.03
CA ASP A 326 44.94 -23.94 21.12
C ASP A 326 46.20 -23.06 21.28
N LYS A 327 46.21 -21.86 20.68
CA LYS A 327 47.34 -20.91 20.75
C LYS A 327 47.37 -20.07 22.01
N PHE A 328 46.21 -19.78 22.61
CA PHE A 328 46.08 -18.85 23.74
C PHE A 328 45.36 -19.51 24.92
N GLU A 329 46.14 -20.10 25.83
CA GLU A 329 45.62 -20.82 27.00
C GLU A 329 44.76 -19.96 27.94
N GLN A 330 44.97 -18.63 27.95
CA GLN A 330 44.26 -17.69 28.82
C GLN A 330 43.08 -16.98 28.15
N GLY A 331 42.83 -17.19 26.86
CA GLY A 331 41.76 -16.50 26.14
C GLY A 331 40.37 -17.12 26.37
N ASN A 332 39.38 -16.30 26.72
CA ASN A 332 37.99 -16.73 26.83
C ASN A 332 37.23 -16.53 25.52
N PHE A 333 37.25 -17.56 24.68
CA PHE A 333 36.61 -17.53 23.36
C PHE A 333 35.15 -18.04 23.35
N ALA A 334 34.56 -18.35 24.50
CA ALA A 334 33.21 -18.93 24.56
C ALA A 334 32.14 -18.00 23.95
N HIS A 335 32.24 -16.70 24.22
CA HIS A 335 31.33 -15.69 23.68
C HIS A 335 31.44 -15.53 22.16
N LEU A 336 32.65 -15.66 21.59
CA LEU A 336 32.85 -15.63 20.14
C LEU A 336 32.25 -16.88 19.48
N ARG A 337 32.33 -18.03 20.14
CA ARG A 337 31.70 -19.25 19.65
C ARG A 337 30.18 -19.11 19.58
N SER A 338 29.54 -18.66 20.66
CA SER A 338 28.10 -18.40 20.64
C SER A 338 27.73 -17.36 19.59
N PHE A 339 28.53 -16.31 19.42
CA PHE A 339 28.35 -15.33 18.36
C PHE A 339 28.35 -15.94 16.94
N VAL A 340 29.28 -16.86 16.64
CA VAL A 340 29.32 -17.53 15.33
C VAL A 340 28.11 -18.45 15.13
N GLU A 341 27.75 -19.23 16.15
CA GLU A 341 26.60 -20.16 16.12
C GLU A 341 25.27 -19.39 15.95
N ASP A 342 25.07 -18.32 16.73
CA ASP A 342 23.88 -17.45 16.64
C ASP A 342 23.82 -16.73 15.29
N SER A 343 24.96 -16.24 14.78
CA SER A 343 25.04 -15.62 13.45
C SER A 343 24.69 -16.60 12.34
N ALA A 344 25.17 -17.84 12.43
CA ALA A 344 24.87 -18.88 11.47
C ALA A 344 23.36 -19.20 11.45
N LYS A 345 22.76 -19.32 12.64
CA LYS A 345 21.31 -19.55 12.79
C LYS A 345 20.49 -18.40 12.20
N GLN A 346 20.82 -17.15 12.56
CA GLN A 346 20.11 -15.97 12.06
C GLN A 346 20.26 -15.82 10.54
N ALA A 347 21.47 -16.03 10.00
CA ALA A 347 21.71 -15.99 8.57
C ALA A 347 20.96 -17.10 7.81
N TRP A 348 20.85 -18.30 8.41
CA TRP A 348 20.05 -19.39 7.88
C TRP A 348 18.55 -19.05 7.86
N GLU A 349 17.99 -18.61 8.99
CA GLU A 349 16.56 -18.24 9.08
C GLU A 349 16.20 -17.14 8.07
N SER A 350 17.07 -16.15 7.91
CA SER A 350 16.93 -15.07 6.92
C SER A 350 16.98 -15.61 5.48
N ALA A 351 17.96 -16.49 5.18
CA ALA A 351 18.08 -17.14 3.87
C ALA A 351 16.86 -18.01 3.53
N GLN A 352 16.38 -18.78 4.50
CA GLN A 352 15.22 -19.65 4.36
C GLN A 352 13.95 -18.83 4.09
N LYS A 353 13.66 -17.81 4.91
CA LYS A 353 12.51 -16.92 4.71
C LYS A 353 12.53 -16.24 3.35
N TYR A 354 13.70 -15.77 2.92
CA TYR A 354 13.87 -15.18 1.60
C TYR A 354 13.55 -16.18 0.48
N ALA A 355 14.15 -17.38 0.55
CA ALA A 355 13.93 -18.44 -0.43
C ALA A 355 12.45 -18.87 -0.50
N ASP A 356 11.80 -19.06 0.64
CA ASP A 356 10.39 -19.43 0.73
C ASP A 356 9.46 -18.32 0.20
N SER A 357 9.76 -17.06 0.50
CA SER A 357 9.01 -15.92 -0.05
C SER A 357 9.10 -15.89 -1.58
N ARG A 358 10.31 -16.03 -2.13
CA ARG A 358 10.52 -16.03 -3.59
C ARG A 358 9.93 -17.26 -4.27
N TYR A 359 9.95 -18.40 -3.61
CA TYR A 359 9.28 -19.60 -4.09
C TYR A 359 7.75 -19.46 -4.07
N THR A 360 7.21 -18.72 -3.10
CA THR A 360 5.79 -18.36 -3.05
C THR A 360 5.43 -17.41 -4.20
N ASP A 361 6.27 -16.41 -4.49
CA ASP A 361 6.11 -15.52 -5.66
C ASP A 361 6.08 -16.34 -6.97
N TYR A 362 6.97 -17.32 -7.12
CA TYR A 362 6.97 -18.23 -8.28
C TYR A 362 5.64 -18.98 -8.46
N LYS A 363 4.98 -19.36 -7.35
CA LYS A 363 3.70 -20.09 -7.38
C LYS A 363 2.47 -19.17 -7.47
N ALA A 364 2.63 -17.86 -7.35
CA ALA A 364 1.49 -16.97 -7.23
C ALA A 364 0.71 -16.86 -8.56
N PRO A 365 -0.62 -17.02 -8.54
CA PRO A 365 -1.43 -16.93 -9.75
C PRO A 365 -1.41 -15.51 -10.32
N GLY A 366 -1.24 -15.38 -11.63
CA GLY A 366 -1.29 -14.10 -12.35
C GLY A 366 0.03 -13.35 -12.47
N ILE A 367 1.15 -13.86 -11.93
CA ILE A 367 2.47 -13.30 -12.17
C ILE A 367 2.98 -13.71 -13.55
N PRO A 368 3.58 -12.79 -14.35
CA PRO A 368 4.23 -13.14 -15.61
C PRO A 368 5.27 -14.25 -15.43
N LYS A 369 5.29 -15.24 -16.35
CA LYS A 369 6.21 -16.39 -16.28
C LYS A 369 7.67 -15.99 -16.07
N THR A 370 8.11 -14.93 -16.73
CA THR A 370 9.47 -14.40 -16.62
C THR A 370 9.81 -13.93 -15.19
N ILE A 371 8.87 -13.28 -14.52
CA ILE A 371 9.03 -12.82 -13.13
C ILE A 371 9.01 -14.01 -12.18
N GLY A 372 8.11 -14.98 -12.41
CA GLY A 372 8.06 -16.21 -11.63
C GLY A 372 9.36 -17.01 -11.73
N GLU A 373 9.88 -17.23 -12.93
CA GLU A 373 11.16 -17.92 -13.16
C GLU A 373 12.34 -17.18 -12.53
N GLN A 374 12.34 -15.85 -12.58
CA GLN A 374 13.36 -15.04 -11.91
C GLN A 374 13.31 -15.23 -10.39
N ALA A 375 12.11 -15.18 -9.79
CA ALA A 375 11.96 -15.42 -8.36
C ALA A 375 12.44 -16.83 -7.95
N LEU A 376 12.17 -17.86 -8.78
CA LEU A 376 12.69 -19.21 -8.56
C LEU A 376 14.22 -19.25 -8.63
N ARG A 377 14.83 -18.59 -9.61
CA ARG A 377 16.31 -18.50 -9.72
C ARG A 377 16.91 -17.79 -8.52
N ASP A 378 16.31 -16.71 -8.05
CA ASP A 378 16.77 -15.95 -6.87
C ASP A 378 16.70 -16.83 -5.61
N ALA A 379 15.60 -17.56 -5.42
CA ALA A 379 15.42 -18.49 -4.32
C ALA A 379 16.50 -19.59 -4.31
N ARG A 380 16.70 -20.25 -5.45
CA ARG A 380 17.73 -21.31 -5.61
C ARG A 380 19.14 -20.75 -5.40
N THR A 381 19.43 -19.56 -5.95
CA THR A 381 20.74 -18.92 -5.81
C THR A 381 21.06 -18.63 -4.35
N ARG A 382 20.09 -18.13 -3.57
CA ARG A 382 20.31 -17.90 -2.14
C ARG A 382 20.59 -19.20 -1.38
N LEU A 383 19.85 -20.27 -1.65
CA LEU A 383 20.10 -21.58 -1.02
C LEU A 383 21.46 -22.16 -1.44
N GLN A 384 21.87 -21.98 -2.71
CA GLN A 384 23.19 -22.41 -3.17
C GLN A 384 24.31 -21.66 -2.45
N GLN A 385 24.15 -20.36 -2.19
CA GLN A 385 25.12 -19.60 -1.38
C GLN A 385 25.27 -20.17 0.05
N VAL A 386 24.20 -20.66 0.66
CA VAL A 386 24.28 -21.34 1.97
C VAL A 386 25.13 -22.60 1.86
N VAL A 387 24.88 -23.41 0.83
CA VAL A 387 25.66 -24.63 0.55
C VAL A 387 27.14 -24.33 0.34
N ASP A 388 27.45 -23.27 -0.40
CA ASP A 388 28.83 -22.95 -0.80
C ASP A 388 29.62 -22.23 0.29
N ARG A 389 28.96 -21.43 1.14
CA ARG A 389 29.65 -20.49 2.06
C ARG A 389 29.61 -20.92 3.53
N PHE A 390 28.47 -21.42 4.03
CA PHE A 390 28.29 -21.60 5.48
C PHE A 390 29.28 -22.62 6.06
N GLY A 391 29.55 -23.70 5.33
CA GLY A 391 30.40 -24.80 5.76
C GLY A 391 29.85 -25.62 6.94
N MET A 392 28.61 -25.33 7.40
CA MET A 392 27.97 -25.99 8.53
C MET A 392 27.00 -27.08 8.04
N ASP A 393 27.31 -28.35 8.31
CA ASP A 393 26.59 -29.51 7.76
C ASP A 393 25.07 -29.47 8.02
N GLU A 394 24.66 -29.02 9.20
CA GLU A 394 23.24 -28.86 9.55
C GLU A 394 22.52 -27.97 8.52
N TYR A 395 22.97 -26.73 8.32
CA TYR A 395 22.34 -25.79 7.41
C TYR A 395 22.55 -26.16 5.93
N ILE A 396 23.69 -26.76 5.59
CA ILE A 396 23.94 -27.27 4.23
C ILE A 396 22.93 -28.38 3.89
N SER A 397 22.68 -29.32 4.80
CA SER A 397 21.72 -30.41 4.59
C SER A 397 20.30 -29.88 4.41
N GLN A 398 19.89 -28.90 5.23
CA GLN A 398 18.58 -28.25 5.12
C GLN A 398 18.44 -27.47 3.79
N ALA A 399 19.49 -26.73 3.39
CA ALA A 399 19.51 -26.00 2.12
C ALA A 399 19.40 -26.93 0.90
N LYS A 400 20.13 -28.05 0.90
CA LYS A 400 20.03 -29.08 -0.15
C LYS A 400 18.62 -29.68 -0.21
N ALA A 401 18.04 -30.01 0.94
CA ALA A 401 16.67 -30.54 1.00
C ALA A 401 15.62 -29.55 0.46
N LEU A 402 15.83 -28.23 0.60
CA LEU A 402 14.97 -27.22 -0.03
C LEU A 402 15.23 -27.10 -1.54
N LEU A 403 16.49 -27.12 -1.97
CA LEU A 403 16.86 -27.09 -3.39
C LEU A 403 16.28 -28.26 -4.19
N ASP A 404 16.19 -29.44 -3.57
CA ASP A 404 15.58 -30.64 -4.17
C ASP A 404 14.06 -30.53 -4.29
N LYS A 405 13.41 -29.77 -3.39
CA LYS A 405 11.96 -29.49 -3.47
C LYS A 405 11.61 -28.44 -4.51
N TYR A 406 12.53 -27.52 -4.78
CA TYR A 406 12.30 -26.45 -5.75
C TYR A 406 12.54 -26.99 -7.17
N PRO A 407 11.65 -26.73 -8.13
CA PRO A 407 11.85 -27.19 -9.50
C PRO A 407 13.13 -26.57 -10.07
N THR A 408 13.80 -27.31 -10.94
CA THR A 408 14.84 -26.74 -11.80
C THR A 408 14.16 -25.94 -12.92
N PRO A 409 14.59 -24.69 -13.16
CA PRO A 409 14.02 -23.85 -14.21
C PRO A 409 14.22 -24.43 -15.61
#